data_AF-A0A3M6HFY2-F1
#
_entry.id   AF-A0A3M6HFY2-F1
#
_cell.length_a   1.000
_cell.length_b   1.000
_cell.length_c   1.000
_cell.angle_alpha   90.00
_cell.angle_beta   90.00
_cell.angle_gamma   90.00
#
_symmetry.space_group_name_H-M   'P 1'
#
loop_
_entity.id
_entity.type
_entity.pdbx_description
1 polymer ?
#
loop_
_entity_poly.entity_id
_entity_poly.type
_entity_poly.pdbx_seq_one_letter_code
_entity_poly.pdbx_strand_id
1 'polypeptide(L)'
;MTESMIGKFQRAGERTWQVRYGYDFARLGVPGLNFLAMYESGSNIQTSDGDKKEWERNVTLSYVVQSGPAKNLSVALRHAQLRTEFASQRDADEHRIIVSYPINIF
;
A
#
# COMPACT_ATOMS: atom_id res chain seq x y z
N MET A 1 3.01 -12.49 -5.35
CA MET A 1 3.91 -11.48 -4.78
C MET A 1 3.03 -10.43 -4.12
N THR A 2 3.13 -10.27 -2.81
CA THR A 2 2.34 -9.30 -2.06
C THR A 2 2.91 -7.91 -2.37
N GLU A 3 2.13 -7.01 -2.98
CA GLU A 3 2.59 -5.64 -3.22
C GLU A 3 2.45 -4.80 -1.95
N SER A 4 3.31 -5.07 -0.97
CA SER A 4 3.53 -4.20 0.19
C SER A 4 4.50 -3.08 -0.23
N MET A 5 4.35 -1.90 0.37
CA MET A 5 5.03 -0.67 -0.04
C MET A 5 6.47 -0.60 0.48
N ILE A 6 6.73 -1.20 1.65
CA ILE A 6 8.05 -1.18 2.34
C ILE A 6 8.56 -2.61 2.56
N GLY A 7 7.84 -3.42 3.34
CA GLY A 7 8.15 -4.80 3.69
C GLY A 7 7.92 -5.76 2.53
N LYS A 8 8.58 -6.92 2.57
CA LYS A 8 8.43 -7.95 1.54
C LYS A 8 7.73 -9.22 2.04
N PHE A 9 7.69 -9.45 3.37
CA PHE A 9 7.06 -10.61 3.99
C PHE A 9 7.47 -11.95 3.36
N GLN A 10 8.77 -12.09 3.10
CA GLN A 10 9.40 -13.18 2.35
C GLN A 10 10.55 -13.85 3.14
N ARG A 11 10.60 -13.66 4.46
CA ARG A 11 11.64 -14.27 5.29
C ARG A 11 11.41 -15.77 5.46
N ALA A 12 12.48 -16.48 5.83
CA ALA A 12 12.42 -17.93 6.02
C ALA A 12 11.40 -18.32 7.10
N GLY A 13 10.52 -19.27 6.77
CA GLY A 13 9.46 -19.76 7.66
C GLY A 13 8.30 -18.80 7.89
N GLU A 14 8.34 -17.60 7.32
CA GLU A 14 7.34 -16.55 7.54
C GLU A 14 5.95 -16.97 7.04
N ARG A 15 4.96 -16.81 7.91
CA ARG A 15 3.54 -16.97 7.61
C ARG A 15 2.87 -15.61 7.65
N THR A 16 2.32 -15.21 6.52
CA THR A 16 1.73 -13.88 6.34
C THR A 16 0.26 -14.00 6.03
N TRP A 17 -0.55 -13.24 6.74
CA TRP A 17 -1.94 -13.00 6.38
C TRP A 17 -2.13 -11.53 6.02
N GLN A 18 -3.16 -11.27 5.22
CA GLN A 18 -3.46 -9.94 4.72
C GLN A 18 -4.97 -9.68 4.75
N VAL A 19 -5.33 -8.45 5.10
CA VAL A 19 -6.69 -7.93 4.94
C VAL A 19 -6.64 -6.69 4.04
N ARG A 20 -7.60 -6.60 3.12
CA ARG A 20 -7.75 -5.48 2.20
C ARG A 20 -9.18 -4.96 2.23
N TYR A 21 -9.31 -3.64 2.23
CA TYR A 21 -10.58 -2.96 2.07
C TYR A 21 -10.46 -1.90 0.98
N GLY A 22 -11.24 -2.06 -0.09
CA GLY A 22 -11.34 -1.10 -1.19
C GLY A 22 -12.71 -0.46 -1.23
N TYR A 23 -12.76 0.84 -1.54
CA TYR A 23 -14.00 1.56 -1.71
C TYR A 23 -13.96 2.50 -2.92
N ASP A 24 -14.96 2.39 -3.77
CA ASP A 24 -15.20 3.26 -4.94
C ASP A 24 -16.29 4.27 -4.59
N PHE A 25 -15.90 5.56 -4.55
CA PHE A 25 -16.80 6.66 -4.19
C PHE A 25 -17.72 7.09 -5.33
N ALA A 26 -17.63 6.49 -6.52
CA ALA A 26 -18.67 6.67 -7.55
C ALA A 26 -20.06 6.32 -7.01
N ARG A 27 -20.14 5.37 -6.08
CA ARG A 27 -21.38 4.99 -5.36
C ARG A 27 -21.96 6.12 -4.48
N LEU A 28 -21.14 7.09 -4.12
CA LEU A 28 -21.50 8.29 -3.36
C LEU A 28 -21.51 9.55 -4.23
N GLY A 29 -21.46 9.41 -5.56
CA GLY A 29 -21.50 10.54 -6.49
C GLY A 29 -20.17 11.24 -6.72
N VAL A 30 -19.04 10.66 -6.28
CA VAL A 30 -17.68 11.19 -6.54
C VAL A 30 -16.90 10.22 -7.44
N PRO A 31 -17.22 10.16 -8.74
CA PRO A 31 -16.53 9.28 -9.68
C PRO A 31 -15.04 9.63 -9.77
N GLY A 32 -14.20 8.60 -9.86
CA GLY A 32 -12.74 8.73 -9.93
C GLY A 32 -12.03 8.73 -8.59
N LEU A 33 -12.73 8.97 -7.47
CA LEU A 33 -12.17 8.88 -6.12
C LEU A 33 -12.23 7.43 -5.60
N ASN A 34 -11.08 6.91 -5.20
CA ASN A 34 -10.94 5.55 -4.69
C ASN A 34 -10.12 5.52 -3.41
N PHE A 35 -10.47 4.61 -2.51
CA PHE A 35 -9.74 4.33 -1.29
C PHE A 35 -9.33 2.86 -1.22
N LEU A 36 -8.12 2.61 -0.75
CA LEU A 36 -7.62 1.27 -0.45
C LEU A 36 -6.89 1.30 0.89
N ALA A 37 -7.31 0.45 1.81
CA ALA A 37 -6.57 0.12 3.02
C ALA A 37 -6.12 -1.34 2.96
N MET A 38 -4.90 -1.60 3.39
CA MET A 38 -4.33 -2.93 3.47
C MET A 38 -3.54 -3.08 4.76
N TYR A 39 -3.68 -4.23 5.40
CA TYR A 39 -2.88 -4.61 6.55
C TYR A 39 -2.31 -6.00 6.31
N GLU A 40 -1.02 -6.15 6.57
CA GLU A 40 -0.27 -7.40 6.46
C GLU A 40 0.43 -7.67 7.78
N SER A 41 0.39 -8.91 8.23
CA SER A 41 1.13 -9.34 9.41
C SER A 41 1.83 -10.67 9.15
N GLY A 42 3.15 -10.63 9.31
CA GLY A 42 4.07 -11.76 9.23
C GLY A 42 4.41 -12.29 10.62
N SER A 43 4.46 -13.61 10.74
CA SER A 43 4.80 -14.31 11.98
C SER A 43 5.54 -15.61 11.68
N ASN A 44 6.01 -16.32 12.72
CA ASN A 44 6.74 -17.60 12.58
C ASN A 44 8.04 -17.45 11.75
N ILE A 45 8.67 -16.27 11.80
CA ILE A 45 9.89 -16.01 11.06
C ILE A 45 11.05 -16.69 11.77
N GLN A 46 11.74 -17.59 11.07
CA GLN A 46 12.83 -18.37 11.63
C GLN A 46 14.07 -17.50 11.84
N THR A 47 14.48 -17.35 13.11
CA THR A 47 15.74 -16.73 13.47
C THR A 47 16.46 -17.56 14.53
N SER A 48 17.75 -17.28 14.75
CA SER A 48 18.56 -17.96 15.78
C SER A 48 18.17 -17.59 17.22
N ASP A 49 17.45 -16.48 17.39
CA ASP A 49 17.09 -15.88 18.68
C ASP A 49 15.59 -15.98 19.02
N GLY A 50 14.80 -16.74 18.23
CA GLY A 50 13.39 -17.03 18.49
C GLY A 50 12.44 -16.48 17.41
N ASP A 51 11.14 -16.81 17.50
CA ASP A 51 10.18 -16.36 16.49
C ASP A 51 10.03 -14.84 16.48
N LYS A 52 10.14 -14.25 15.29
CA LYS A 52 9.92 -12.80 15.09
C LYS A 52 8.67 -12.50 14.28
N LYS A 53 8.21 -11.26 14.41
CA LYS A 53 7.03 -10.71 13.73
C LYS A 53 7.33 -9.38 13.06
N GLU A 54 6.53 -9.08 12.06
CA GLU A 54 6.43 -7.76 11.47
C GLU A 54 5.01 -7.51 10.96
N TRP A 55 4.65 -6.23 10.81
CA TRP A 55 3.41 -5.86 10.18
C TRP A 55 3.55 -4.57 9.39
N GLU A 56 2.75 -4.47 8.35
CA GLU A 56 2.66 -3.28 7.51
C GLU A 56 1.22 -2.86 7.33
N ARG A 57 0.96 -1.56 7.45
CA ARG A 57 -0.31 -0.93 7.11
C ARG A 57 -0.11 0.04 5.96
N ASN A 58 -0.88 -0.13 4.90
CA ASN A 58 -0.90 0.75 3.74
C ASN A 58 -2.27 1.40 3.57
N VAL A 59 -2.28 2.71 3.33
CA VAL A 59 -3.48 3.48 2.98
C VAL A 59 -3.20 4.23 1.70
N THR A 60 -4.09 4.11 0.72
CA THR A 60 -4.07 4.84 -0.54
C THR A 60 -5.38 5.58 -0.74
N LEU A 61 -5.29 6.87 -1.04
CA LEU A 61 -6.39 7.67 -1.56
C LEU A 61 -5.99 8.13 -2.96
N SER A 62 -6.78 7.82 -3.97
CA SER A 62 -6.51 8.21 -5.34
C SER A 62 -7.70 8.90 -5.99
N TYR A 63 -7.41 9.82 -6.91
CA TYR A 63 -8.40 10.53 -7.68
C TYR A 63 -7.99 10.61 -9.15
N VAL A 64 -8.94 10.36 -10.05
CA VAL A 64 -8.79 10.60 -11.49
C VAL A 64 -9.75 11.71 -11.89
N VAL A 65 -9.24 12.73 -12.59
CA VAL A 65 -10.07 13.81 -13.13
C VAL A 65 -10.97 13.27 -14.24
N GLN A 66 -12.28 13.45 -14.10
CA GLN A 66 -13.28 12.83 -14.96
C GLN A 66 -13.57 13.61 -16.26
N SER A 67 -13.36 14.92 -16.26
CA SER A 67 -13.72 15.81 -17.38
C SER A 67 -12.85 17.07 -17.44
N GLY A 68 -13.02 17.84 -18.50
CA GLY A 68 -12.29 19.10 -18.72
C GLY A 68 -10.84 18.90 -19.20
N PRO A 69 -10.04 19.99 -19.22
CA PRO A 69 -8.70 19.98 -19.80
C PRO A 69 -7.70 19.02 -19.14
N ALA A 70 -7.92 18.66 -17.87
CA ALA A 70 -7.08 17.74 -17.13
C ALA A 70 -7.64 16.31 -17.06
N LYS A 71 -8.64 15.97 -17.89
CA LYS A 71 -9.25 14.63 -17.90
C LYS A 71 -8.18 13.54 -18.00
N ASN A 72 -8.32 12.48 -17.21
CA ASN A 72 -7.37 11.37 -17.04
C ASN A 72 -6.11 11.70 -16.20
N LEU A 73 -5.91 12.94 -15.75
CA LEU A 73 -4.93 13.21 -14.70
C LEU A 73 -5.31 12.44 -13.45
N SER A 74 -4.37 11.66 -12.95
CA SER A 74 -4.52 10.91 -11.71
C SER A 74 -3.51 11.39 -10.67
N VAL A 75 -3.98 11.45 -9.43
CA VAL A 75 -3.17 11.70 -8.24
C VAL A 75 -3.43 10.59 -7.24
N ALA A 76 -2.39 10.03 -6.65
CA ALA A 76 -2.50 9.08 -5.55
C ALA A 76 -1.62 9.51 -4.38
N LEU A 77 -2.25 9.60 -3.21
CA LEU A 77 -1.58 9.76 -1.93
C LEU A 77 -1.50 8.39 -1.27
N ARG A 78 -0.28 7.96 -0.93
CA ARG A 78 -0.05 6.69 -0.25
C ARG A 78 0.68 6.95 1.06
N HIS A 79 0.27 6.25 2.10
CA HIS A 79 0.96 6.20 3.38
C HIS A 79 1.16 4.75 3.79
N ALA A 80 2.39 4.42 4.19
CA ALA A 80 2.74 3.11 4.71
C ALA A 80 3.39 3.23 6.08
N GLN A 81 3.14 2.24 6.93
CA GLN A 81 3.81 2.09 8.21
C GLN A 81 4.23 0.65 8.38
N LEU A 82 5.53 0.44 8.52
CA LEU A 82 6.13 -0.84 8.82
C LEU A 82 6.61 -0.83 10.27
N ARG A 83 6.29 -1.88 11.01
CA ARG A 83 6.89 -2.18 12.31
C ARG A 83 7.46 -3.59 12.30
N THR A 84 8.67 -3.75 12.82
CA THR A 84 9.43 -4.99 12.66
C THR A 84 10.34 -5.26 13.86
N GLU A 85 10.49 -6.53 14.25
CA GLU A 85 11.36 -6.94 15.36
C GLU A 85 12.81 -7.23 14.93
N PHE A 86 13.15 -6.93 13.66
CA PHE A 86 14.47 -7.22 13.08
C PHE A 86 15.42 -6.04 13.20
N ALA A 87 16.55 -6.20 13.89
CA ALA A 87 17.56 -5.15 13.99
C ALA A 87 18.16 -4.71 12.63
N SER A 88 18.10 -5.57 11.61
CA SER A 88 18.57 -5.27 10.25
C SER A 88 17.60 -4.39 9.44
N GLN A 89 16.37 -4.18 9.92
CA GLN A 89 15.39 -3.35 9.28
C GLN A 89 14.76 -2.42 10.31
N ARG A 90 14.82 -1.11 10.08
CA ARG A 90 14.20 -0.16 11.00
C ARG A 90 12.70 -0.10 10.75
N ASP A 91 11.96 0.20 11.81
CA ASP A 91 10.60 0.73 11.69
C ASP A 91 10.61 1.93 10.72
N ALA A 92 9.59 2.01 9.88
CA ALA A 92 9.52 3.01 8.83
C ALA A 92 8.10 3.54 8.65
N ASP A 93 8.00 4.84 8.40
CA ASP A 93 6.79 5.52 7.97
C ASP A 93 7.12 6.21 6.65
N GLU A 94 6.30 5.95 5.62
CA GLU A 94 6.58 6.46 4.27
C GLU A 94 5.34 7.10 3.66
N HIS A 95 5.55 8.21 2.95
CA HIS A 95 4.52 8.90 2.19
C HIS A 95 4.93 9.01 0.73
N ARG A 96 4.05 8.62 -0.19
CA ARG A 96 4.24 8.79 -1.64
C ARG A 96 3.12 9.64 -2.21
N ILE A 97 3.50 10.61 -3.04
CA ILE A 97 2.59 11.36 -3.90
C ILE A 97 2.92 10.97 -5.33
N ILE A 98 1.96 10.39 -6.03
CA ILE A 98 2.11 9.93 -7.41
C ILE A 98 1.18 10.76 -8.27
N VAL A 99 1.73 11.41 -9.28
CA VAL A 99 0.97 12.16 -10.29
C VAL A 99 1.20 11.50 -11.64
N SER A 100 0.14 11.22 -12.37
CA SER A 100 0.25 10.54 -13.68
C SER A 100 -0.78 11.11 -14.66
N TYR A 101 -0.31 11.47 -15.85
CA TYR A 101 -1.15 11.96 -16.94
C TYR A 101 -0.86 11.14 -18.21
N PRO A 102 -1.78 10.25 -18.61
CA PRO A 102 -1.60 9.48 -19.84
C PRO A 102 -1.81 10.39 -21.05
N ILE A 103 -0.82 10.44 -21.94
CA ILE A 103 -0.89 11.17 -23.21
C ILE A 103 -1.07 10.14 -24.32
N ASN A 104 -2.21 10.17 -25.00
CA ASN A 104 -2.38 9.38 -26.20
C ASN A 104 -1.78 10.12 -27.40
N ILE A 105 -0.96 9.41 -28.17
CA ILE A 105 -0.23 9.94 -29.33
C ILE A 105 -0.69 9.32 -30.66
N PHE A 106 -1.67 8.41 -30.65
CA PHE A 106 -2.27 7.77 -31.84
C PHE A 106 -3.79 7.62 -31.72
#